data_AF-A0AA35XI17-F1
#
_entry.id   AF-A0AA35XI17-F1
#
_cell.length_a   1.000
_cell.length_b   1.000
_cell.length_c   1.000
_cell.angle_alpha   90.00
_cell.angle_beta   90.00
_cell.angle_gamma   90.00
#
_symmetry.space_group_name_H-M   'P 1'
#
loop_
_entity.id
_entity.type
_entity.pdbx_description
1 polymer ?
#
loop_
_entity_poly.entity_id
_entity_poly.type
_entity_poly.pdbx_seq_one_letter_code
_entity_poly.pdbx_strand_id
1 'polypeptide(L)'
;ESVQKLITLYFEQLTRGCGHENCTNYDCANGKSKRMEPSQAAAIALLLAAKGTSKLCKRSALPESQLKTDGSITNFWTKWSSLLQRSVCKNTVNTSLSAKHTSDQLTRYDSDGRPEACPFSNLDDALHWIPGRDDLCVPSIPLTASVKPARDPSSPKLLICHDMMGGYQKDRFVQGHSLFEDYYFYHWALIEGFIYFSHQFLSIPPPGWINAAHRNGKVALGTMITEWKDGATLCAELLSSKESVVQLAQQMVTMALYYHFDGWLVNIENHINSALMDNLFTFLSLLTTGMHNALPWSKVIWYDSVTVDGNLKWQNALNKMNQPFFELCDGIFLNYLWKVPLLYATATFAGHRRGDVYVGIDVFGRKCYGDGGYNTNKALAVIKQASLSAAVFAPGWVYETQPKTQFFHNQDKFWLLLEPYCPVGEPHALPMVSSFSRGCGEMMFVDGVLVHLGHWSNLSAQDLQPSFFSTMLRNDVKVYLQVWGSSGELLC
;
A
#
# COMPACT_ATOMS: atom_id res chain seq x y z
N GLU A 1 -17.44 11.05 -27.91
CA GLU A 1 -16.89 12.39 -27.61
C GLU A 1 -15.42 12.23 -27.25
N SER A 2 -14.55 13.20 -27.49
CA SER A 2 -13.14 13.09 -27.07
C SER A 2 -13.06 12.95 -25.55
N VAL A 3 -12.15 12.12 -25.04
CA VAL A 3 -11.94 11.89 -23.60
C VAL A 3 -11.76 13.21 -22.85
N GLN A 4 -11.05 14.16 -23.45
CA GLN A 4 -10.90 15.53 -22.95
C GLN A 4 -12.25 16.25 -22.74
N LYS A 5 -13.18 16.12 -23.70
CA LYS A 5 -14.52 16.72 -23.58
C LYS A 5 -15.32 16.06 -22.45
N LEU A 6 -15.21 14.74 -22.28
CA LEU A 6 -15.86 14.02 -21.19
C LEU A 6 -15.33 14.42 -19.81
N ILE A 7 -14.01 14.53 -19.65
CA ILE A 7 -13.37 15.01 -18.41
C ILE A 7 -13.88 16.41 -18.07
N THR A 8 -13.88 17.34 -19.04
CA THR A 8 -14.39 18.69 -18.82
C THR A 8 -15.86 18.70 -18.41
N LEU A 9 -16.69 17.85 -19.03
CA LEU A 9 -18.11 17.77 -18.70
C LEU A 9 -18.35 17.24 -17.28
N TYR A 10 -17.59 16.23 -16.84
CA TYR A 10 -17.64 15.74 -15.46
C TYR A 10 -17.11 16.77 -14.47
N PHE A 11 -15.99 17.42 -14.79
CA PHE A 11 -15.40 18.46 -13.95
C PHE A 11 -16.38 19.60 -13.69
N GLU A 12 -17.03 20.11 -14.74
CA GLU A 12 -18.05 21.14 -14.61
C GLU A 12 -19.28 20.64 -13.85
N GLN A 13 -19.69 19.39 -14.04
CA GLN A 13 -20.81 18.80 -13.31
C GLN A 13 -20.51 18.66 -11.79
N LEU A 14 -19.29 18.32 -11.41
CA LEU A 14 -18.86 18.13 -10.03
C LEU A 14 -18.57 19.47 -9.31
N THR A 15 -18.12 20.49 -10.06
CA THR A 15 -17.81 21.82 -9.49
C THR A 15 -18.96 22.81 -9.58
N ARG A 16 -19.86 22.70 -10.58
CA ARG A 16 -20.93 23.68 -10.81
C ARG A 16 -22.32 23.07 -10.77
N GLY A 17 -22.42 21.77 -11.02
CA GLY A 17 -23.71 21.09 -11.09
C GLY A 17 -24.39 21.27 -12.44
N CYS A 18 -25.55 20.66 -12.61
CA CYS A 18 -26.30 20.64 -13.87
C CYS A 18 -27.38 21.73 -13.99
N GLY A 19 -27.62 22.49 -12.92
CA GLY A 19 -28.64 23.53 -12.82
C GLY A 19 -30.05 23.03 -12.47
N HIS A 20 -30.26 21.72 -12.29
CA HIS A 20 -31.56 21.17 -11.87
C HIS A 20 -31.63 21.01 -10.35
N GLU A 21 -32.58 21.69 -9.70
CA GLU A 21 -32.75 21.71 -8.23
C GLU A 21 -33.02 20.32 -7.60
N ASN A 22 -33.65 19.40 -8.35
CA ASN A 22 -33.97 18.05 -7.89
C ASN A 22 -33.11 16.97 -8.58
N CYS A 23 -31.84 17.27 -8.87
CA CYS A 23 -30.94 16.32 -9.50
C CYS A 23 -30.72 15.09 -8.61
N THR A 24 -30.96 13.88 -9.14
CA THR A 24 -30.71 12.62 -8.40
C THR A 24 -29.34 12.01 -8.69
N ASN A 25 -28.55 12.65 -9.56
CA ASN A 25 -27.24 12.16 -9.93
C ASN A 25 -26.22 12.39 -8.81
N TYR A 26 -25.57 11.32 -8.37
CA TYR A 26 -24.58 11.40 -7.29
C TYR A 26 -23.31 12.13 -7.73
N ASP A 27 -22.97 12.14 -9.01
CA ASP A 27 -21.76 12.77 -9.53
C ASP A 27 -22.03 14.22 -9.99
N CYS A 28 -22.94 14.93 -9.33
CA CYS A 28 -23.36 16.27 -9.68
C CYS A 28 -23.49 17.17 -8.46
N ALA A 29 -22.97 18.39 -8.53
CA ALA A 29 -23.01 19.36 -7.42
C ALA A 29 -24.41 19.87 -7.07
N ASN A 30 -25.38 19.75 -7.99
CA ASN A 30 -26.80 19.97 -7.69
C ASN A 30 -27.51 18.72 -7.20
N GLY A 31 -26.84 17.56 -7.23
CA GLY A 31 -27.38 16.31 -6.74
C GLY A 31 -27.04 16.05 -5.28
N LYS A 32 -26.95 14.78 -4.89
CA LYS A 32 -26.62 14.41 -3.51
C LYS A 32 -25.16 14.65 -3.14
N SER A 33 -24.29 14.85 -4.13
CA SER A 33 -22.91 15.28 -3.93
C SER A 33 -22.89 16.78 -3.59
N LYS A 34 -22.26 17.13 -2.47
CA LYS A 34 -21.91 18.52 -2.19
C LYS A 34 -20.93 19.01 -3.27
N ARG A 35 -21.04 20.29 -3.62
CA ARG A 35 -20.11 20.97 -4.55
C ARG A 35 -18.65 20.65 -4.17
N MET A 36 -17.90 20.09 -5.12
CA MET A 36 -16.51 19.69 -4.89
C MET A 36 -15.56 20.85 -5.17
N GLU A 37 -14.45 20.88 -4.43
CA GLU A 37 -13.34 21.78 -4.72
C GLU A 37 -12.68 21.41 -6.06
N PRO A 38 -12.12 22.37 -6.83
CA PRO A 38 -11.59 22.12 -8.15
C PRO A 38 -10.55 20.98 -8.21
N SER A 39 -9.65 20.85 -7.24
CA SER A 39 -8.66 19.77 -7.22
C SER A 39 -9.30 18.38 -7.07
N GLN A 40 -10.30 18.25 -6.22
CA GLN A 40 -11.06 17.02 -6.02
C GLN A 40 -11.90 16.69 -7.26
N ALA A 41 -12.57 17.68 -7.84
CA ALA A 41 -13.37 17.50 -9.03
C ALA A 41 -12.52 17.08 -10.25
N ALA A 42 -11.27 17.54 -10.36
CA ALA A 42 -10.35 17.13 -11.43
C ALA A 42 -9.99 15.64 -11.33
N ALA A 43 -9.62 15.17 -10.14
CA ALA A 43 -9.28 13.77 -9.91
C ALA A 43 -10.49 12.85 -10.17
N ILE A 44 -11.67 13.21 -9.65
CA ILE A 44 -12.89 12.41 -9.86
C ILE A 44 -13.35 12.48 -11.33
N ALA A 45 -13.25 13.63 -12.01
CA ALA A 45 -13.61 13.73 -13.42
C ALA A 45 -12.74 12.84 -14.34
N LEU A 46 -11.45 12.69 -14.02
CA LEU A 46 -10.56 11.75 -14.71
C LEU A 46 -11.02 10.30 -14.50
N LEU A 47 -11.34 9.93 -13.25
CA LEU A 47 -11.83 8.59 -12.92
C LEU A 47 -13.17 8.27 -13.59
N LEU A 48 -14.11 9.22 -13.61
CA LEU A 48 -15.43 9.05 -14.24
C LEU A 48 -15.33 8.96 -15.77
N ALA A 49 -14.45 9.76 -16.37
CA ALA A 49 -14.18 9.69 -17.81
C ALA A 49 -13.48 8.38 -18.22
N ALA A 50 -12.59 7.85 -17.38
CA ALA A 50 -11.90 6.58 -17.62
C ALA A 50 -12.82 5.37 -17.45
N LYS A 51 -13.71 5.38 -16.45
CA LYS A 51 -14.62 4.26 -16.17
C LYS A 51 -15.80 4.18 -17.14
N GLY A 52 -16.25 5.30 -17.70
CA GLY A 52 -17.36 5.34 -18.66
C GLY A 52 -18.73 4.92 -18.11
N THR A 53 -18.86 4.74 -16.78
CA THR A 53 -20.03 4.13 -16.12
C THR A 53 -21.01 5.14 -15.52
N SER A 54 -20.58 6.38 -15.25
CA SER A 54 -21.43 7.44 -14.71
C SER A 54 -22.22 8.17 -15.83
N LYS A 55 -23.43 8.66 -15.53
CA LYS A 55 -24.22 9.44 -16.50
C LYS A 55 -23.92 10.92 -16.33
N LEU A 56 -23.65 11.63 -17.41
CA LEU A 56 -23.71 13.10 -17.42
C LEU A 56 -25.18 13.55 -17.35
N CYS A 57 -25.45 14.58 -16.56
CA CYS A 57 -26.76 15.22 -16.47
C CYS A 57 -27.06 15.97 -17.76
N LYS A 58 -28.35 16.02 -18.15
CA LYS A 58 -28.82 17.03 -19.10
C LYS A 58 -28.73 18.39 -18.42
N ARG A 59 -28.11 19.39 -19.05
CA ARG A 59 -27.97 20.74 -18.47
C ARG A 59 -29.25 21.55 -18.70
N SER A 60 -29.69 22.30 -17.68
CA SER A 60 -30.70 23.34 -17.85
C SER A 60 -30.08 24.54 -18.57
N ALA A 61 -30.73 25.06 -19.61
CA ALA A 61 -30.29 26.29 -20.27
C ALA A 61 -30.46 27.48 -19.30
N LEU A 62 -29.36 27.98 -18.72
CA LEU A 62 -29.34 29.20 -17.91
C LEU A 62 -28.27 30.17 -18.42
N PRO A 63 -28.47 31.50 -18.29
CA PRO A 63 -27.84 32.52 -19.14
C PRO A 63 -26.43 32.91 -18.68
N GLU A 64 -25.58 33.24 -19.65
CA GLU A 64 -24.13 33.49 -19.57
C GLU A 64 -23.62 34.63 -18.65
N SER A 65 -24.45 35.27 -17.83
CA SER A 65 -24.12 36.56 -17.22
C SER A 65 -23.47 36.55 -15.82
N GLN A 66 -22.95 35.41 -15.33
CA GLN A 66 -22.26 35.36 -14.01
C GLN A 66 -20.87 34.71 -14.00
N LEU A 67 -20.15 34.73 -15.12
CA LEU A 67 -18.73 34.34 -15.17
C LEU A 67 -17.83 35.53 -14.77
N LYS A 68 -17.55 35.70 -13.48
CA LYS A 68 -16.36 36.45 -13.04
C LYS A 68 -15.22 35.47 -12.82
N THR A 69 -14.25 35.47 -13.72
CA THR A 69 -13.02 34.68 -13.64
C THR A 69 -11.97 35.42 -12.80
N ASP A 70 -11.50 34.77 -11.73
CA ASP A 70 -10.27 35.17 -11.04
C ASP A 70 -9.05 34.89 -11.95
N GLY A 71 -8.29 35.93 -12.26
CA GLY A 71 -7.20 35.93 -13.23
C GLY A 71 -5.95 35.15 -12.81
N SER A 72 -5.89 34.65 -11.58
CA SER A 72 -4.80 33.78 -11.11
C SER A 72 -4.91 32.35 -11.68
N ILE A 73 -6.14 31.87 -11.91
CA ILE A 73 -6.46 30.50 -12.35
C ILE A 73 -6.23 30.35 -13.86
N THR A 74 -6.54 31.38 -14.66
CA THR A 74 -6.35 31.37 -16.11
C THR A 74 -4.88 31.23 -16.53
N ASN A 75 -3.93 31.79 -15.77
CA ASN A 75 -2.50 31.65 -16.06
C ASN A 75 -1.96 30.24 -15.76
N PHE A 76 -2.52 29.54 -14.77
CA PHE A 76 -2.23 28.12 -14.52
C PHE A 76 -2.74 27.25 -15.67
N TRP A 77 -4.00 27.42 -16.10
CA TRP A 77 -4.59 26.64 -17.20
C TRP A 77 -3.97 26.89 -18.57
N THR A 78 -3.53 28.12 -18.87
CA THR A 78 -2.87 28.43 -20.15
C THR A 78 -1.48 27.79 -20.23
N LYS A 79 -0.79 27.66 -19.09
CA LYS A 79 0.51 26.98 -18.98
C LYS A 79 0.37 25.46 -18.98
N TRP A 80 -0.70 24.94 -18.36
CA TRP A 80 -1.00 23.49 -18.29
C TRP A 80 -1.53 22.92 -19.62
N SER A 81 -2.41 23.66 -20.33
CA SER A 81 -2.92 23.27 -21.65
C SER A 81 -1.87 23.32 -22.76
N SER A 82 -0.91 24.25 -22.70
CA SER A 82 0.19 24.34 -23.68
C SER A 82 1.24 23.23 -23.51
N LEU A 83 1.42 22.68 -22.30
CA LEU A 83 2.22 21.48 -22.04
C LEU A 83 1.54 20.22 -22.57
N LEU A 84 0.22 20.08 -22.40
CA LEU A 84 -0.55 18.95 -22.93
C LEU A 84 -0.70 18.97 -24.46
N GLN A 85 -0.87 20.15 -25.09
CA GLN A 85 -0.97 20.25 -26.56
C GLN A 85 0.34 19.93 -27.28
N ARG A 86 1.50 20.21 -26.67
CA ARG A 86 2.81 19.88 -27.26
C ARG A 86 3.09 18.37 -27.29
N SER A 87 2.52 17.60 -26.36
CA SER A 87 2.70 16.14 -26.30
C SER A 87 1.67 15.36 -27.14
N VAL A 88 0.53 15.97 -27.50
CA VAL A 88 -0.57 15.28 -28.22
C VAL A 88 -0.58 15.59 -29.73
N CYS A 89 0.08 16.65 -30.20
CA CYS A 89 0.12 17.00 -31.62
C CYS A 89 1.54 17.27 -32.12
N LYS A 90 2.28 16.20 -32.43
CA LYS A 90 3.27 16.13 -33.54
C LYS A 90 3.79 14.69 -33.65
N ASN A 91 3.03 13.83 -34.32
CA ASN A 91 3.58 12.63 -34.95
C ASN A 91 3.15 12.60 -36.42
N THR A 92 3.80 13.44 -37.22
CA THR A 92 4.01 13.14 -38.63
C THR A 92 5.24 13.92 -39.13
N VAL A 93 6.10 13.19 -39.86
CA VAL A 93 7.27 13.59 -40.67
C VAL A 93 8.65 13.28 -40.07
N ASN A 94 9.33 12.37 -40.78
CA ASN A 94 10.73 11.96 -40.70
C ASN A 94 11.73 13.12 -40.51
N THR A 95 12.72 12.93 -39.64
CA THR A 95 14.17 12.95 -39.99
C THR A 95 15.01 12.66 -38.74
N SER A 96 16.08 11.89 -38.95
CA SER A 96 17.14 11.48 -38.03
C SER A 96 17.58 12.55 -37.03
N LEU A 97 17.48 12.27 -35.72
CA LEU A 97 18.25 12.92 -34.64
C LEU A 97 18.30 11.98 -33.42
N SER A 98 19.43 12.01 -32.72
CA SER A 98 19.97 10.99 -31.81
C SER A 98 19.11 10.59 -30.62
N ALA A 99 19.09 9.29 -30.34
CA ALA A 99 18.59 8.67 -29.11
C ALA A 99 19.26 9.25 -27.85
N LYS A 100 18.47 9.86 -26.97
CA LYS A 100 18.65 9.93 -25.50
C LYS A 100 17.43 10.65 -24.89
N HIS A 101 16.77 9.98 -23.94
CA HIS A 101 15.61 10.39 -23.14
C HIS A 101 14.20 10.13 -23.70
N THR A 102 13.74 8.89 -23.49
CA THR A 102 12.32 8.48 -23.40
C THR A 102 12.21 7.49 -22.25
N SER A 103 11.93 7.93 -21.02
CA SER A 103 11.58 7.00 -19.91
C SER A 103 10.07 6.98 -19.69
N ASP A 104 9.32 6.69 -20.76
CA ASP A 104 7.93 6.23 -20.63
C ASP A 104 7.97 4.86 -19.93
N GLN A 105 7.66 4.77 -18.64
CA GLN A 105 7.58 3.47 -17.97
C GLN A 105 6.38 2.67 -18.52
N LEU A 106 6.70 1.75 -19.41
CA LEU A 106 5.83 0.67 -19.88
C LEU A 106 5.91 -0.51 -18.90
N THR A 107 4.93 -1.42 -18.93
CA THR A 107 5.09 -2.73 -18.29
C THR A 107 6.45 -3.31 -18.64
N ARG A 108 7.20 -3.65 -17.61
CA ARG A 108 8.52 -4.25 -17.75
C ARG A 108 8.36 -5.74 -17.91
N TYR A 109 9.23 -6.31 -18.73
CA TYR A 109 9.24 -7.74 -19.01
C TYR A 109 10.64 -8.27 -18.74
N ASP A 110 10.71 -9.49 -18.23
CA ASP A 110 11.97 -10.20 -18.10
C ASP A 110 12.49 -10.70 -19.45
N SER A 111 13.62 -11.41 -19.44
CA SER A 111 14.22 -11.99 -20.64
C SER A 111 13.31 -12.99 -21.37
N ASP A 112 12.34 -13.56 -20.67
CA ASP A 112 11.40 -14.55 -21.20
C ASP A 112 10.07 -13.92 -21.63
N GLY A 113 9.94 -12.59 -21.55
CA GLY A 113 8.73 -11.86 -21.90
C GLY A 113 7.62 -11.95 -20.86
N ARG A 114 7.94 -12.26 -19.60
CA ARG A 114 6.97 -12.27 -18.49
C ARG A 114 6.87 -10.88 -17.88
N PRO A 115 5.66 -10.35 -17.65
CA PRO A 115 5.48 -9.05 -17.03
C PRO A 115 5.92 -9.05 -15.56
N GLU A 116 6.60 -7.98 -15.14
CA GLU A 116 7.16 -7.85 -13.80
C GLU A 116 6.74 -6.53 -13.15
N ALA A 117 6.31 -6.62 -11.88
CA ALA A 117 6.19 -5.46 -11.01
C ALA A 117 7.60 -4.95 -10.67
N CYS A 118 7.79 -3.63 -10.74
CA CYS A 118 9.10 -3.03 -10.51
C CYS A 118 9.01 -1.82 -9.57
N PRO A 119 10.07 -1.57 -8.78
CA PRO A 119 10.18 -0.38 -7.96
C PRO A 119 10.70 0.82 -8.77
N PHE A 120 10.67 2.00 -8.14
CA PHE A 120 11.39 3.18 -8.59
C PHE A 120 12.65 3.36 -7.74
N SER A 121 13.80 3.52 -8.40
CA SER A 121 15.10 3.63 -7.73
C SER A 121 15.56 5.09 -7.55
N ASN A 122 14.94 6.05 -8.24
CA ASN A 122 15.31 7.47 -8.19
C ASN A 122 14.09 8.39 -8.33
N LEU A 123 14.29 9.67 -7.99
CA LEU A 123 13.23 10.68 -7.99
C LEU A 123 12.71 11.00 -9.40
N ASP A 124 13.60 11.08 -10.40
CA ASP A 124 13.25 11.43 -11.77
C ASP A 124 12.28 10.41 -12.40
N ASP A 125 12.59 9.12 -12.28
CA ASP A 125 11.72 8.04 -12.75
C ASP A 125 10.36 8.03 -12.02
N ALA A 126 10.36 8.33 -10.72
CA ALA A 126 9.12 8.41 -9.96
C ALA A 126 8.24 9.57 -10.45
N LEU A 127 8.82 10.76 -10.65
CA LEU A 127 8.11 11.96 -11.09
C LEU A 127 7.63 11.88 -12.55
N HIS A 128 8.35 11.15 -13.41
CA HIS A 128 7.97 10.96 -14.81
C HIS A 128 7.02 9.78 -15.06
N TRP A 129 6.73 8.96 -14.04
CA TRP A 129 5.75 7.89 -14.17
C TRP A 129 4.37 8.44 -14.54
N ILE A 130 3.65 7.70 -15.40
CA ILE A 130 2.32 8.06 -15.87
C ILE A 130 1.38 6.85 -15.79
N PRO A 131 0.13 7.03 -15.31
CA PRO A 131 -0.83 5.93 -15.25
C PRO A 131 -1.27 5.46 -16.66
N GLY A 132 -1.70 4.21 -16.75
CA GLY A 132 -2.28 3.60 -17.97
C GLY A 132 -1.25 2.98 -18.92
N ARG A 133 -0.02 2.77 -18.46
CA ARG A 133 1.08 2.15 -19.22
C ARG A 133 1.57 0.84 -18.61
N ASP A 134 1.00 0.45 -17.48
CA ASP A 134 1.42 -0.71 -16.69
C ASP A 134 0.23 -1.53 -16.16
N ASP A 135 -0.78 -1.74 -17.00
CA ASP A 135 -2.07 -2.32 -16.61
C ASP A 135 -1.96 -3.78 -16.12
N LEU A 136 -0.90 -4.51 -16.50
CA LEU A 136 -0.67 -5.88 -16.02
C LEU A 136 -0.27 -5.93 -14.54
N CYS A 137 0.22 -4.82 -13.99
CA CYS A 137 0.59 -4.69 -12.58
C CYS A 137 -0.58 -4.21 -11.70
N VAL A 138 -1.76 -3.96 -12.27
CA VAL A 138 -2.95 -3.51 -11.52
C VAL A 138 -3.67 -4.72 -10.92
N PRO A 139 -3.91 -4.76 -9.60
CA PRO A 139 -4.59 -5.87 -8.93
C PRO A 139 -6.09 -5.89 -9.26
N SER A 140 -6.67 -7.08 -9.22
CA SER A 140 -8.05 -7.35 -9.62
C SER A 140 -9.05 -7.41 -8.45
N ILE A 141 -8.55 -7.54 -7.22
CA ILE A 141 -9.37 -7.61 -6.01
C ILE A 141 -9.34 -6.25 -5.31
N PRO A 142 -10.47 -5.52 -5.23
CA PRO A 142 -10.53 -4.27 -4.47
C PRO A 142 -10.63 -4.56 -2.97
N LEU A 143 -10.10 -3.66 -2.13
CA LEU A 143 -10.42 -3.67 -0.72
C LEU A 143 -11.90 -3.28 -0.56
N THR A 144 -12.71 -4.17 0.02
CA THR A 144 -14.14 -3.91 0.16
C THR A 144 -14.37 -2.78 1.18
N ALA A 145 -15.13 -1.75 0.81
CA ALA A 145 -15.45 -0.60 1.68
C ALA A 145 -16.24 -0.97 2.96
N SER A 146 -16.54 -2.26 3.16
CA SER A 146 -17.20 -2.80 4.35
C SER A 146 -16.25 -3.13 5.49
N VAL A 147 -14.97 -2.70 5.42
CA VAL A 147 -14.06 -2.67 6.59
C VAL A 147 -14.70 -1.73 7.62
N LYS A 148 -15.60 -2.29 8.43
CA LYS A 148 -16.06 -1.64 9.65
C LYS A 148 -14.84 -1.59 10.54
N PRO A 149 -14.46 -0.44 11.10
CA PRO A 149 -13.60 -0.42 12.26
C PRO A 149 -14.42 -1.03 13.41
N ALA A 150 -14.46 -2.36 13.48
CA ALA A 150 -15.20 -3.10 14.50
C ALA A 150 -14.50 -2.98 15.87
N ARG A 151 -13.28 -2.45 15.89
CA ARG A 151 -12.43 -2.36 17.07
C ARG A 151 -12.22 -0.92 17.50
N ASP A 152 -12.15 -0.73 18.81
CA ASP A 152 -11.65 0.49 19.44
C ASP A 152 -10.32 0.87 18.77
N PRO A 153 -10.16 2.10 18.22
CA PRO A 153 -8.93 2.56 17.58
C PRO A 153 -7.68 2.40 18.44
N SER A 154 -7.83 2.38 19.78
CA SER A 154 -6.77 2.17 20.74
C SER A 154 -6.38 0.70 20.97
N SER A 155 -7.12 -0.24 20.37
CA SER A 155 -6.81 -1.67 20.44
C SER A 155 -5.47 -1.99 19.79
N PRO A 156 -4.64 -2.86 20.39
CA PRO A 156 -3.41 -3.35 19.77
C PRO A 156 -3.67 -4.03 18.42
N LYS A 157 -2.92 -3.60 17.41
CA LYS A 157 -2.90 -4.12 16.03
C LYS A 157 -1.58 -4.83 15.77
N LEU A 158 -1.54 -5.66 14.73
CA LEU A 158 -0.31 -6.30 14.27
C LEU A 158 -0.10 -5.99 12.78
N LEU A 159 1.03 -5.37 12.44
CA LEU A 159 1.49 -5.22 11.07
C LEU A 159 2.60 -6.22 10.76
N ILE A 160 2.71 -6.57 9.49
CA ILE A 160 3.89 -7.28 8.99
C ILE A 160 4.60 -6.41 7.96
N CYS A 161 5.92 -6.31 8.11
CA CYS A 161 6.80 -5.64 7.16
C CYS A 161 7.66 -6.72 6.52
N HIS A 162 7.36 -7.04 5.26
CA HIS A 162 7.69 -8.31 4.63
C HIS A 162 9.19 -8.61 4.56
N ASP A 163 9.99 -7.63 4.12
CA ASP A 163 11.44 -7.67 3.86
C ASP A 163 11.99 -9.08 3.58
N MET A 164 11.54 -9.68 2.47
CA MET A 164 11.93 -11.02 2.06
C MET A 164 13.06 -10.94 1.04
N MET A 165 14.28 -11.25 1.48
CA MET A 165 15.48 -11.18 0.65
C MET A 165 15.61 -9.86 -0.16
N GLY A 166 15.22 -8.73 0.44
CA GLY A 166 15.27 -7.40 -0.19
C GLY A 166 14.13 -7.09 -1.18
N GLY A 167 13.10 -7.94 -1.28
CA GLY A 167 11.90 -7.73 -2.09
C GLY A 167 12.09 -8.03 -3.59
N TYR A 168 10.98 -8.04 -4.33
CA TYR A 168 10.89 -8.27 -5.78
C TYR A 168 11.65 -9.52 -6.24
N GLN A 169 11.46 -10.61 -5.51
CA GLN A 169 11.94 -11.93 -5.88
C GLN A 169 10.97 -12.51 -6.92
N LYS A 170 10.52 -13.75 -6.78
CA LYS A 170 9.59 -14.36 -7.74
C LYS A 170 8.18 -13.75 -7.65
N ASP A 171 7.87 -13.11 -6.54
CA ASP A 171 6.64 -12.35 -6.31
C ASP A 171 6.47 -11.12 -7.23
N ARG A 172 7.53 -10.70 -7.92
CA ARG A 172 7.44 -9.67 -8.97
C ARG A 172 6.66 -10.13 -10.21
N PHE A 173 6.57 -11.45 -10.46
CA PHE A 173 5.86 -11.97 -11.62
C PHE A 173 4.34 -11.83 -11.42
N VAL A 174 3.76 -10.83 -12.08
CA VAL A 174 2.38 -10.37 -11.79
C VAL A 174 1.29 -11.36 -12.20
N GLN A 175 1.63 -12.33 -13.04
CA GLN A 175 0.75 -13.41 -13.50
C GLN A 175 1.13 -14.78 -12.90
N GLY A 176 2.03 -14.80 -11.92
CA GLY A 176 2.56 -16.03 -11.36
C GLY A 176 3.71 -16.64 -12.17
N HIS A 177 4.22 -17.77 -11.71
CA HIS A 177 5.33 -18.50 -12.30
C HIS A 177 5.25 -20.00 -12.01
N SER A 178 6.05 -20.80 -12.71
CA SER A 178 6.20 -22.25 -12.49
C SER A 178 7.49 -22.63 -11.76
N LEU A 179 8.29 -21.65 -11.34
CA LEU A 179 9.53 -21.89 -10.60
C LEU A 179 9.25 -22.49 -9.21
N PHE A 180 9.95 -23.57 -8.88
CA PHE A 180 9.93 -24.18 -7.54
C PHE A 180 10.54 -23.25 -6.48
N GLU A 181 10.21 -23.44 -5.20
CA GLU A 181 10.71 -22.66 -4.04
C GLU A 181 10.36 -21.17 -4.03
N ASP A 182 9.29 -20.78 -3.33
CA ASP A 182 8.91 -19.38 -3.14
C ASP A 182 8.37 -19.12 -1.73
N TYR A 183 8.35 -17.86 -1.31
CA TYR A 183 7.80 -17.46 -0.02
C TYR A 183 6.30 -17.18 -0.14
N TYR A 184 5.52 -17.77 0.77
CA TYR A 184 4.08 -17.53 0.85
C TYR A 184 3.69 -17.11 2.27
N PHE A 185 2.96 -16.00 2.37
CA PHE A 185 2.28 -15.65 3.61
C PHE A 185 0.78 -15.87 3.45
N TYR A 186 0.19 -16.55 4.45
CA TYR A 186 -1.19 -17.00 4.40
C TYR A 186 -1.88 -16.97 5.78
N HIS A 187 -1.26 -16.32 6.78
CA HIS A 187 -1.83 -16.13 8.13
C HIS A 187 -2.47 -14.74 8.30
N TRP A 188 -3.19 -14.28 7.27
CA TRP A 188 -3.80 -12.95 7.22
C TRP A 188 -4.76 -12.66 8.37
N ALA A 189 -5.39 -13.70 8.94
CA ALA A 189 -6.30 -13.58 10.08
C ALA A 189 -5.62 -13.07 11.37
N LEU A 190 -4.29 -13.18 11.47
CA LEU A 190 -3.52 -12.75 12.64
C LEU A 190 -3.06 -11.29 12.56
N ILE A 191 -3.19 -10.64 11.41
CA ILE A 191 -2.64 -9.31 11.14
C ILE A 191 -3.74 -8.31 10.76
N GLU A 192 -3.42 -7.03 10.87
CA GLU A 192 -4.28 -5.91 10.47
C GLU A 192 -3.89 -5.35 9.10
N GLY A 193 -2.60 -5.41 8.76
CA GLY A 193 -2.09 -4.86 7.51
C GLY A 193 -0.72 -5.41 7.13
N PHE A 194 -0.42 -5.30 5.84
CA PHE A 194 0.80 -5.77 5.22
C PHE A 194 1.57 -4.58 4.64
N ILE A 195 2.87 -4.52 4.87
CA ILE A 195 3.79 -3.57 4.27
C ILE A 195 4.73 -4.35 3.36
N TYR A 196 4.68 -4.03 2.07
CA TYR A 196 5.66 -4.51 1.12
C TYR A 196 6.92 -3.66 1.22
N PHE A 197 8.02 -4.29 1.61
CA PHE A 197 9.28 -3.61 1.89
C PHE A 197 10.36 -4.11 0.93
N SER A 198 11.15 -3.17 0.43
CA SER A 198 12.36 -3.42 -0.34
C SER A 198 13.33 -2.26 -0.11
N HIS A 199 14.58 -2.41 -0.54
CA HIS A 199 15.62 -1.38 -0.43
C HIS A 199 15.66 -0.42 -1.63
N GLN A 200 14.48 -0.12 -2.20
CA GLN A 200 14.32 0.72 -3.38
C GLN A 200 13.50 1.95 -3.03
N PHE A 201 13.84 3.09 -3.65
CA PHE A 201 13.29 4.39 -3.26
C PHE A 201 11.77 4.39 -3.09
N LEU A 202 11.01 3.96 -4.11
CA LEU A 202 9.59 3.66 -3.97
C LEU A 202 9.33 2.19 -4.35
N SER A 203 8.74 1.47 -3.41
CA SER A 203 8.34 0.07 -3.56
C SER A 203 6.82 -0.02 -3.70
N ILE A 204 6.35 -0.31 -4.93
CA ILE A 204 4.96 -0.65 -5.22
C ILE A 204 4.75 -2.14 -4.90
N PRO A 205 3.80 -2.51 -4.02
CA PRO A 205 3.51 -3.92 -3.77
C PRO A 205 3.10 -4.64 -5.07
N PRO A 206 3.67 -5.82 -5.39
CA PRO A 206 3.20 -6.61 -6.52
C PRO A 206 1.71 -6.97 -6.38
N PRO A 207 0.95 -7.05 -7.50
CA PRO A 207 -0.51 -7.24 -7.45
C PRO A 207 -0.92 -8.55 -6.77
N GLY A 208 -0.07 -9.58 -6.78
CA GLY A 208 -0.31 -10.82 -6.02
C GLY A 208 -0.46 -10.57 -4.53
N TRP A 209 0.40 -9.73 -3.94
CA TRP A 209 0.34 -9.35 -2.53
C TRP A 209 -0.89 -8.50 -2.22
N ILE A 210 -1.21 -7.53 -3.09
CA ILE A 210 -2.39 -6.67 -2.92
C ILE A 210 -3.67 -7.51 -2.98
N ASN A 211 -3.78 -8.39 -3.98
CA ASN A 211 -4.94 -9.28 -4.13
C ASN A 211 -5.12 -10.19 -2.90
N ALA A 212 -4.04 -10.77 -2.39
CA ALA A 212 -4.09 -11.61 -1.19
C ALA A 212 -4.51 -10.81 0.07
N ALA A 213 -3.95 -9.61 0.27
CA ALA A 213 -4.32 -8.74 1.38
C ALA A 213 -5.79 -8.33 1.30
N HIS A 214 -6.23 -7.80 0.16
CA HIS A 214 -7.60 -7.32 -0.05
C HIS A 214 -8.64 -8.42 0.06
N ARG A 215 -8.36 -9.62 -0.45
CA ARG A 215 -9.24 -10.78 -0.29
C ARG A 215 -9.45 -11.13 1.19
N ASN A 216 -8.43 -10.91 2.01
CA ASN A 216 -8.51 -11.09 3.46
C ASN A 216 -8.97 -9.84 4.22
N GLY A 217 -9.42 -8.78 3.52
CA GLY A 217 -9.89 -7.53 4.12
C GLY A 217 -8.78 -6.72 4.79
N LYS A 218 -7.52 -6.90 4.38
CA LYS A 218 -6.34 -6.24 4.96
C LYS A 218 -5.80 -5.19 4.01
N VAL A 219 -5.27 -4.11 4.60
CA VAL A 219 -4.58 -3.08 3.83
C VAL A 219 -3.21 -3.58 3.36
N ALA A 220 -2.83 -3.17 2.15
CA ALA A 220 -1.49 -3.38 1.60
C ALA A 220 -0.81 -2.02 1.41
N LEU A 221 0.34 -1.81 2.05
CA LEU A 221 1.11 -0.57 1.97
C LEU A 221 2.38 -0.79 1.16
N GLY A 222 2.71 0.19 0.32
CA GLY A 222 4.04 0.32 -0.27
C GLY A 222 5.03 0.90 0.72
N THR A 223 6.28 1.05 0.28
CA THR A 223 7.35 1.67 1.07
C THR A 223 8.04 2.77 0.28
N MET A 224 8.19 3.95 0.88
CA MET A 224 9.19 4.93 0.49
C MET A 224 10.37 4.80 1.44
N ILE A 225 11.56 4.56 0.91
CA ILE A 225 12.79 4.47 1.71
C ILE A 225 13.92 5.29 1.11
N THR A 226 14.70 5.95 1.95
CA THR A 226 15.96 6.59 1.56
C THR A 226 17.05 6.15 2.53
N GLU A 227 18.19 5.69 2.03
CA GLU A 227 19.22 5.10 2.88
C GLU A 227 20.61 5.66 2.60
N TRP A 228 21.39 5.85 3.66
CA TRP A 228 22.82 6.16 3.57
C TRP A 228 23.11 7.44 2.77
N LYS A 229 24.20 7.44 2.00
CA LYS A 229 24.68 8.60 1.24
C LYS A 229 23.77 8.91 0.05
N ASP A 230 23.29 7.89 -0.63
CA ASP A 230 22.45 8.06 -1.82
C ASP A 230 21.06 8.57 -1.42
N GLY A 231 20.51 8.05 -0.31
CA GLY A 231 19.29 8.56 0.32
C GLY A 231 19.43 10.03 0.75
N ALA A 232 20.56 10.42 1.35
CA ALA A 232 20.81 11.82 1.70
C ALA A 232 20.80 12.75 0.47
N THR A 233 21.35 12.28 -0.65
CA THR A 233 21.34 13.02 -1.92
C THR A 233 19.93 13.14 -2.47
N LEU A 234 19.18 12.04 -2.48
CA LEU A 234 17.79 12.00 -2.92
C LEU A 234 16.91 12.92 -2.06
N CYS A 235 17.02 12.85 -0.73
CA CYS A 235 16.31 13.75 0.17
C CYS A 235 16.66 15.22 -0.06
N ALA A 236 17.93 15.55 -0.32
CA ALA A 236 18.33 16.92 -0.61
C ALA A 236 17.67 17.44 -1.90
N GLU A 237 17.51 16.59 -2.91
CA GLU A 237 16.82 16.92 -4.16
C GLU A 237 15.31 17.04 -3.97
N LEU A 238 14.67 16.02 -3.38
CA LEU A 238 13.25 15.98 -3.08
C LEU A 238 12.81 17.17 -2.23
N LEU A 239 13.54 17.45 -1.15
CA LEU A 239 13.18 18.48 -0.18
C LEU A 239 13.73 19.86 -0.57
N SER A 240 14.37 20.02 -1.73
CA SER A 240 14.97 21.29 -2.18
C SER A 240 13.96 22.41 -2.37
N SER A 241 12.69 22.08 -2.68
CA SER A 241 11.64 23.05 -2.95
C SER A 241 10.25 22.50 -2.61
N LYS A 242 9.31 23.41 -2.33
CA LYS A 242 7.90 23.04 -2.13
C LYS A 242 7.28 22.40 -3.37
N GLU A 243 7.71 22.81 -4.56
CA GLU A 243 7.23 22.24 -5.83
C GLU A 243 7.56 20.75 -5.93
N SER A 244 8.82 20.38 -5.68
CA SER A 244 9.29 18.98 -5.70
C SER A 244 8.54 18.12 -4.66
N VAL A 245 8.38 18.65 -3.45
CA VAL A 245 7.59 18.02 -2.37
C VAL A 245 6.14 17.76 -2.79
N VAL A 246 5.47 18.77 -3.38
CA VAL A 246 4.08 18.66 -3.85
C VAL A 246 3.98 17.62 -4.96
N GLN A 247 4.90 17.66 -5.93
CA GLN A 247 4.91 16.73 -7.06
C GLN A 247 5.05 15.29 -6.60
N LEU A 248 6.04 14.97 -5.74
CA LEU A 248 6.20 13.60 -5.27
C LEU A 248 5.00 13.12 -4.45
N ALA A 249 4.47 13.95 -3.53
CA ALA A 249 3.31 13.57 -2.73
C ALA A 249 2.09 13.26 -3.62
N GLN A 250 1.82 14.09 -4.63
CA GLN A 250 0.75 13.84 -5.61
C GLN A 250 1.00 12.58 -6.43
N GLN A 251 2.24 12.33 -6.81
CA GLN A 251 2.63 11.19 -7.59
C GLN A 251 2.43 9.88 -6.81
N MET A 252 2.84 9.84 -5.55
CA MET A 252 2.64 8.69 -4.67
C MET A 252 1.16 8.40 -4.41
N VAL A 253 0.30 9.42 -4.30
CA VAL A 253 -1.16 9.25 -4.23
C VAL A 253 -1.71 8.68 -5.54
N THR A 254 -1.22 9.17 -6.68
CA THR A 254 -1.65 8.69 -8.00
C THR A 254 -1.24 7.24 -8.24
N MET A 255 -0.03 6.85 -7.82
CA MET A 255 0.45 5.46 -7.86
C MET A 255 -0.43 4.55 -6.98
N ALA A 256 -0.74 4.97 -5.75
CA ALA A 256 -1.63 4.21 -4.87
C ALA A 256 -3.03 4.01 -5.47
N LEU A 257 -3.59 5.05 -6.10
CA LEU A 257 -4.86 4.97 -6.80
C LEU A 257 -4.83 4.07 -8.03
N TYR A 258 -3.75 4.10 -8.82
CA TYR A 258 -3.65 3.31 -10.05
C TYR A 258 -3.38 1.83 -9.77
N TYR A 259 -2.44 1.54 -8.87
CA TYR A 259 -2.07 0.18 -8.48
C TYR A 259 -2.96 -0.36 -7.33
N HIS A 260 -3.98 0.39 -6.93
CA HIS A 260 -4.95 0.04 -5.87
C HIS A 260 -4.32 -0.49 -4.57
N PHE A 261 -3.29 0.16 -4.04
CA PHE A 261 -2.80 -0.15 -2.68
C PHE A 261 -3.10 1.01 -1.72
N ASP A 262 -3.02 0.76 -0.42
CA ASP A 262 -3.73 1.55 0.60
C ASP A 262 -2.84 2.57 1.31
N GLY A 263 -1.64 2.85 0.80
CA GLY A 263 -0.75 3.88 1.34
C GLY A 263 0.68 3.41 1.52
N TRP A 264 1.38 4.00 2.49
CA TRP A 264 2.84 4.05 2.49
C TRP A 264 3.43 3.94 3.89
N LEU A 265 4.45 3.08 4.04
CA LEU A 265 5.50 3.28 5.05
C LEU A 265 6.50 4.30 4.51
N VAL A 266 6.83 5.32 5.30
CA VAL A 266 7.91 6.28 5.00
C VAL A 266 9.06 6.02 5.97
N ASN A 267 10.20 5.58 5.42
CA ASN A 267 11.40 5.28 6.17
C ASN A 267 12.60 6.09 5.68
N ILE A 268 13.07 7.07 6.46
CA ILE A 268 14.25 7.86 6.09
C ILE A 268 15.45 7.45 6.94
N GLU A 269 16.32 6.61 6.40
CA GLU A 269 17.53 6.06 7.04
C GLU A 269 18.79 6.86 6.65
N ASN A 270 18.67 8.19 6.59
CA ASN A 270 19.77 9.11 6.36
C ASN A 270 19.55 10.44 7.09
N HIS A 271 20.64 11.16 7.35
CA HIS A 271 20.55 12.52 7.89
C HIS A 271 19.86 13.47 6.90
N ILE A 272 19.09 14.42 7.43
CA ILE A 272 18.46 15.52 6.68
C ILE A 272 18.98 16.84 7.25
N ASN A 273 19.37 17.76 6.36
CA ASN A 273 19.75 19.10 6.79
C ASN A 273 18.55 19.78 7.48
N SER A 274 18.75 20.29 8.70
CA SER A 274 17.74 21.03 9.47
C SER A 274 16.97 22.09 8.66
N ALA A 275 17.61 22.75 7.68
CA ALA A 275 16.98 23.74 6.80
C ALA A 275 15.91 23.15 5.86
N LEU A 276 15.88 21.83 5.68
CA LEU A 276 14.93 21.10 4.82
C LEU A 276 13.80 20.44 5.63
N MET A 277 13.82 20.52 6.96
CA MET A 277 12.84 19.83 7.82
C MET A 277 11.40 20.32 7.62
N ASP A 278 11.21 21.62 7.39
CA ASP A 278 9.87 22.18 7.07
C ASP A 278 9.27 21.54 5.81
N ASN A 279 10.12 21.26 4.81
CA ASN A 279 9.69 20.60 3.58
C ASN A 279 9.38 19.12 3.82
N LEU A 280 10.09 18.43 4.73
CA LEU A 280 9.74 17.07 5.13
C LEU A 280 8.38 17.03 5.85
N PHE A 281 8.14 17.93 6.81
CA PHE A 281 6.84 18.01 7.48
C PHE A 281 5.71 18.33 6.49
N THR A 282 5.98 19.23 5.53
CA THR A 282 5.04 19.54 4.45
C THR A 282 4.77 18.31 3.58
N PHE A 283 5.81 17.55 3.22
CA PHE A 283 5.68 16.32 2.43
C PHE A 283 4.77 15.30 3.12
N LEU A 284 5.04 14.99 4.40
CA LEU A 284 4.24 14.04 5.17
C LEU A 284 2.79 14.52 5.29
N SER A 285 2.57 15.80 5.59
CA SER A 285 1.23 16.37 5.67
C SER A 285 0.45 16.23 4.37
N LEU A 286 1.09 16.53 3.22
CA LEU A 286 0.47 16.45 1.90
C LEU A 286 0.21 15.01 1.49
N LEU A 287 1.16 14.10 1.74
CA LEU A 287 1.00 12.69 1.44
C LEU A 287 -0.15 12.09 2.25
N THR A 288 -0.14 12.25 3.59
CA THR A 288 -1.19 11.72 4.47
C THR A 288 -2.57 12.27 4.08
N THR A 289 -2.70 13.60 3.93
CA THR A 289 -3.99 14.22 3.56
C THR A 289 -4.44 13.81 2.16
N GLY A 290 -3.51 13.75 1.20
CA GLY A 290 -3.79 13.34 -0.18
C GLY A 290 -4.27 11.89 -0.26
N MET A 291 -3.62 11.00 0.48
CA MET A 291 -4.02 9.59 0.60
C MET A 291 -5.42 9.46 1.19
N HIS A 292 -5.74 10.14 2.30
CA HIS A 292 -7.07 10.09 2.92
C HIS A 292 -8.18 10.66 2.03
N ASN A 293 -7.88 11.73 1.28
CA ASN A 293 -8.83 12.29 0.32
C ASN A 293 -9.12 11.34 -0.85
N ALA A 294 -8.12 10.57 -1.27
CA ALA A 294 -8.23 9.60 -2.35
C ALA A 294 -8.88 8.28 -1.89
N LEU A 295 -8.48 7.81 -0.71
CA LEU A 295 -8.80 6.52 -0.10
C LEU A 295 -9.03 6.74 1.41
N PRO A 296 -10.28 6.85 1.89
CA PRO A 296 -10.58 7.20 3.29
C PRO A 296 -10.05 6.22 4.35
N TRP A 297 -9.70 5.00 3.97
CA TRP A 297 -9.14 3.96 4.84
C TRP A 297 -7.61 3.87 4.77
N SER A 298 -6.97 4.69 3.93
CA SER A 298 -5.54 4.61 3.69
C SER A 298 -4.71 4.83 4.95
N LYS A 299 -3.44 4.44 4.87
CA LYS A 299 -2.48 4.60 5.96
C LYS A 299 -1.15 5.14 5.47
N VAL A 300 -0.69 6.21 6.10
CA VAL A 300 0.70 6.66 6.02
C VAL A 300 1.36 6.43 7.37
N ILE A 301 2.41 5.61 7.41
CA ILE A 301 3.11 5.23 8.64
C ILE A 301 4.53 5.77 8.57
N TRP A 302 4.96 6.46 9.63
CA TRP A 302 6.33 6.94 9.77
C TRP A 302 7.21 5.88 10.46
N TYR A 303 8.42 5.63 9.98
CA TYR A 303 9.40 4.83 10.71
C TYR A 303 10.23 5.71 11.66
N ASP A 304 10.47 5.25 12.90
CA ASP A 304 11.24 5.95 13.94
C ASP A 304 12.73 6.08 13.57
N SER A 305 13.07 6.96 12.64
CA SER A 305 14.42 7.17 12.13
C SER A 305 14.98 8.56 12.43
N VAL A 306 14.70 9.56 11.58
CA VAL A 306 15.16 10.94 11.77
C VAL A 306 14.34 11.62 12.86
N THR A 307 15.04 12.42 13.66
CA THR A 307 14.44 13.27 14.69
C THR A 307 13.93 14.59 14.09
N VAL A 308 13.18 15.35 14.88
CA VAL A 308 12.70 16.71 14.51
C VAL A 308 13.82 17.68 14.09
N ASP A 309 15.06 17.41 14.50
CA ASP A 309 16.24 18.21 14.13
C ASP A 309 16.90 17.73 12.82
N GLY A 310 16.41 16.66 12.20
CA GLY A 310 16.97 16.04 10.99
C GLY A 310 18.06 15.00 11.22
N ASN A 311 18.44 14.75 12.48
CA ASN A 311 19.43 13.74 12.83
C ASN A 311 18.84 12.33 12.73
N LEU A 312 19.49 11.43 11.99
CA LEU A 312 19.19 10.00 12.00
C LEU A 312 19.53 9.40 13.37
N LYS A 313 18.50 9.16 14.19
CA LYS A 313 18.65 8.63 15.54
C LYS A 313 17.35 7.98 15.99
N TRP A 314 17.28 6.66 15.86
CA TRP A 314 16.13 5.87 16.32
C TRP A 314 15.92 6.05 17.83
N GLN A 315 14.71 6.41 18.24
CA GLN A 315 14.38 6.67 19.63
C GLN A 315 14.00 5.38 20.38
N ASN A 316 13.57 4.35 19.65
CA ASN A 316 13.03 3.09 20.17
C ASN A 316 11.81 3.30 21.09
N ALA A 317 11.12 4.44 20.93
CA ALA A 317 10.03 4.93 21.75
C ALA A 317 9.35 6.10 21.04
N LEU A 318 8.07 6.35 21.33
CA LEU A 318 7.44 7.62 20.97
C LEU A 318 7.81 8.67 22.03
N ASN A 319 8.38 9.79 21.59
CA ASN A 319 8.72 10.93 22.45
C ASN A 319 8.74 12.25 21.67
N LYS A 320 9.14 13.35 22.30
CA LYS A 320 9.15 14.69 21.67
C LYS A 320 10.01 14.78 20.40
N MET A 321 11.03 13.93 20.24
CA MET A 321 11.94 13.94 19.10
C MET A 321 11.35 13.34 17.83
N ASN A 322 10.26 12.57 17.94
CA ASN A 322 9.55 11.98 16.80
C ASN A 322 8.03 12.21 16.81
N GLN A 323 7.51 12.89 17.84
CA GLN A 323 6.09 13.24 17.99
C GLN A 323 5.52 13.98 16.78
N PRO A 324 6.18 15.01 16.18
CA PRO A 324 5.59 15.70 15.04
C PRO A 324 5.35 14.79 13.83
N PHE A 325 6.20 13.79 13.58
CA PHE A 325 5.97 12.83 12.50
C PHE A 325 4.77 11.93 12.80
N PHE A 326 4.63 11.47 14.05
CA PHE A 326 3.48 10.69 14.49
C PHE A 326 2.16 11.47 14.41
N GLU A 327 2.18 12.78 14.63
CA GLU A 327 1.01 13.65 14.49
C GLU A 327 0.63 13.90 13.02
N LEU A 328 1.60 13.94 12.12
CA LEU A 328 1.39 14.13 10.68
C LEU A 328 1.02 12.83 9.92
N CYS A 329 1.17 11.68 10.57
CA CYS A 329 0.94 10.35 9.99
C CYS A 329 -0.16 9.58 10.74
N ASP A 330 -0.68 8.52 10.13
CA ASP A 330 -1.66 7.63 10.75
C ASP A 330 -1.08 6.83 11.91
N GLY A 331 0.24 6.62 11.93
CA GLY A 331 0.93 5.91 12.99
C GLY A 331 2.44 6.00 12.87
N ILE A 332 3.12 5.39 13.85
CA ILE A 332 4.58 5.30 13.88
C ILE A 332 5.02 3.85 14.08
N PHE A 333 5.96 3.40 13.27
CA PHE A 333 6.69 2.16 13.41
C PHE A 333 7.97 2.45 14.19
N LEU A 334 8.02 2.04 15.46
CA LEU A 334 9.19 2.21 16.32
C LEU A 334 10.31 1.22 15.99
N ASN A 335 11.56 1.67 16.08
CA ASN A 335 12.72 0.80 15.93
C ASN A 335 12.73 -0.32 16.98
N TYR A 336 13.40 -1.43 16.66
CA TYR A 336 13.33 -2.70 17.41
C TYR A 336 14.29 -2.81 18.62
N LEU A 337 15.11 -1.79 18.92
CA LEU A 337 16.03 -1.78 20.08
C LEU A 337 15.43 -1.15 21.34
N TRP A 338 14.13 -1.35 21.55
CA TRP A 338 13.40 -0.82 22.71
C TRP A 338 13.68 -1.61 23.99
N LYS A 339 13.33 -1.00 25.13
CA LYS A 339 13.38 -1.62 26.46
C LYS A 339 12.01 -1.54 27.10
N VAL A 340 11.68 -2.49 27.98
CA VAL A 340 10.36 -2.59 28.63
C VAL A 340 9.88 -1.25 29.24
N PRO A 341 10.70 -0.48 29.99
CA PRO A 341 10.24 0.81 30.52
C PRO A 341 9.86 1.83 29.45
N LEU A 342 10.52 1.80 28.28
CA LEU A 342 10.20 2.70 27.17
C LEU A 342 8.85 2.39 26.53
N LEU A 343 8.37 1.15 26.58
CA LEU A 343 7.05 0.77 26.09
C LEU A 343 5.95 1.42 26.93
N TYR A 344 6.04 1.34 28.25
CA TYR A 344 5.05 1.97 29.14
C TYR A 344 5.08 3.50 29.05
N ALA A 345 6.28 4.09 28.90
CA ALA A 345 6.43 5.52 28.64
C ALA A 345 5.79 5.92 27.31
N THR A 346 6.02 5.13 26.26
CA THR A 346 5.42 5.30 24.92
C THR A 346 3.91 5.23 24.97
N ALA A 347 3.34 4.21 25.63
CA ALA A 347 1.90 4.05 25.78
C ALA A 347 1.26 5.25 26.52
N THR A 348 1.93 5.73 27.57
CA THR A 348 1.49 6.92 28.32
C THR A 348 1.54 8.16 27.43
N PHE A 349 2.62 8.33 26.67
CA PHE A 349 2.81 9.48 25.78
C PHE A 349 1.80 9.50 24.63
N ALA A 350 1.52 8.34 24.03
CA ALA A 350 0.56 8.18 22.94
C ALA A 350 -0.91 8.37 23.36
N GLY A 351 -1.22 8.09 24.63
CA GLY A 351 -2.55 8.24 25.20
C GLY A 351 -3.62 7.46 24.44
N HIS A 352 -4.56 8.16 23.81
CA HIS A 352 -5.65 7.55 23.05
C HIS A 352 -5.18 6.93 21.72
N ARG A 353 -4.06 7.39 21.15
CA ARG A 353 -3.47 6.87 19.91
C ARG A 353 -2.46 5.73 20.13
N ARG A 354 -2.46 5.09 21.31
CA ARG A 354 -1.55 3.96 21.59
C ARG A 354 -1.66 2.81 20.58
N GLY A 355 -2.84 2.60 20.00
CA GLY A 355 -3.08 1.62 18.93
C GLY A 355 -2.47 1.99 17.58
N ASP A 356 -1.97 3.21 17.43
CA ASP A 356 -1.29 3.70 16.22
C ASP A 356 0.25 3.69 16.36
N VAL A 357 0.76 3.22 17.50
CA VAL A 357 2.19 3.02 17.75
C VAL A 357 2.51 1.54 17.58
N TYR A 358 3.22 1.22 16.49
CA TYR A 358 3.63 -0.12 16.13
C TYR A 358 5.07 -0.36 16.60
N VAL A 359 5.23 -1.10 17.68
CA VAL A 359 6.55 -1.44 18.22
C VAL A 359 7.22 -2.48 17.32
N GLY A 360 8.41 -2.17 16.80
CA GLY A 360 9.15 -3.05 15.92
C GLY A 360 9.67 -4.32 16.59
N ILE A 361 9.57 -5.44 15.88
CA ILE A 361 10.21 -6.71 16.23
C ILE A 361 10.99 -7.19 15.01
N ASP A 362 12.32 -7.18 15.08
CA ASP A 362 13.17 -7.75 14.03
C ASP A 362 13.26 -9.27 14.19
N VAL A 363 12.66 -10.03 13.26
CA VAL A 363 12.63 -11.49 13.32
C VAL A 363 14.02 -12.09 13.10
N PHE A 364 14.98 -11.38 12.50
CA PHE A 364 16.36 -11.86 12.43
C PHE A 364 17.14 -11.75 13.76
N GLY A 365 16.56 -11.12 14.78
CA GLY A 365 17.17 -11.13 16.11
C GLY A 365 18.35 -10.17 16.27
N ARG A 366 18.49 -9.12 15.46
CA ARG A 366 19.63 -8.20 15.51
C ARG A 366 19.55 -7.27 16.73
N LYS A 367 19.89 -7.82 17.90
CA LYS A 367 19.90 -7.16 19.22
C LYS A 367 18.50 -6.72 19.71
N CYS A 368 17.44 -7.31 19.18
CA CYS A 368 16.06 -7.04 19.61
C CYS A 368 15.67 -7.88 20.83
N TYR A 369 14.62 -7.48 21.54
CA TYR A 369 14.11 -8.23 22.69
C TYR A 369 13.71 -9.66 22.28
N GLY A 370 14.20 -10.68 22.98
CA GLY A 370 13.86 -12.07 22.71
C GLY A 370 14.62 -12.71 21.54
N ASP A 371 15.60 -12.03 20.94
CA ASP A 371 16.53 -12.59 19.94
C ASP A 371 15.87 -13.10 18.63
N GLY A 372 14.65 -12.67 18.32
CA GLY A 372 13.96 -12.98 17.05
C GLY A 372 13.64 -14.46 16.84
N GLY A 373 13.53 -14.87 15.57
CA GLY A 373 13.17 -16.21 15.14
C GLY A 373 11.88 -16.71 15.78
N TYR A 374 11.87 -17.97 16.21
CA TYR A 374 10.74 -18.53 16.97
C TYR A 374 10.49 -17.87 18.33
N ASN A 375 11.43 -17.07 18.85
CA ASN A 375 11.25 -16.31 20.08
C ASN A 375 10.62 -14.93 19.85
N THR A 376 10.25 -14.57 18.61
CA THR A 376 9.49 -13.35 18.27
C THR A 376 8.24 -13.19 19.13
N ASN A 377 7.60 -14.30 19.53
CA ASN A 377 6.45 -14.30 20.43
C ASN A 377 6.74 -13.70 21.81
N LYS A 378 7.98 -13.80 22.33
CA LYS A 378 8.38 -13.21 23.62
C LYS A 378 8.32 -11.69 23.56
N ALA A 379 8.80 -11.09 22.47
CA ALA A 379 8.70 -9.65 22.24
C ALA A 379 7.24 -9.21 22.10
N LEU A 380 6.46 -9.94 21.28
CA LEU A 380 5.06 -9.62 21.04
C LEU A 380 4.22 -9.69 22.33
N ALA A 381 4.48 -10.67 23.21
CA ALA A 381 3.83 -10.78 24.51
C ALA A 381 4.03 -9.53 25.38
N VAL A 382 5.27 -9.01 25.43
CA VAL A 382 5.61 -7.83 26.25
C VAL A 382 5.01 -6.55 25.65
N ILE A 383 5.02 -6.41 24.33
CA ILE A 383 4.37 -5.28 23.64
C ILE A 383 2.86 -5.28 23.91
N LYS A 384 2.22 -6.46 23.85
CA LYS A 384 0.81 -6.63 24.15
C LYS A 384 0.47 -6.23 25.59
N GLN A 385 1.31 -6.60 26.56
CA GLN A 385 1.15 -6.19 27.96
C GLN A 385 1.20 -4.66 28.15
N ALA A 386 1.99 -3.96 27.34
CA ALA A 386 2.03 -2.50 27.31
C ALA A 386 0.84 -1.85 26.57
N SER A 387 -0.10 -2.64 26.05
CA SER A 387 -1.27 -2.17 25.27
C SER A 387 -0.88 -1.31 24.05
N LEU A 388 0.21 -1.69 23.39
CA LEU A 388 0.69 -1.08 22.14
C LEU A 388 0.48 -2.04 20.97
N SER A 389 0.45 -1.50 19.76
CA SER A 389 0.51 -2.30 18.53
C SER A 389 1.93 -2.79 18.25
N ALA A 390 2.08 -3.77 17.37
CA ALA A 390 3.38 -4.30 16.96
C ALA A 390 3.54 -4.30 15.44
N ALA A 391 4.78 -4.20 14.97
CA ALA A 391 5.15 -4.45 13.58
C ALA A 391 6.25 -5.52 13.54
N VAL A 392 5.95 -6.67 12.92
CA VAL A 392 6.89 -7.78 12.75
C VAL A 392 7.67 -7.54 11.46
N PHE A 393 8.96 -7.27 11.60
CA PHE A 393 9.88 -6.98 10.50
C PHE A 393 10.60 -8.24 10.03
N ALA A 394 10.63 -8.44 8.71
CA ALA A 394 11.32 -9.53 8.02
C ALA A 394 10.92 -10.95 8.48
N PRO A 395 9.61 -11.30 8.54
CA PRO A 395 9.20 -12.68 8.81
C PRO A 395 9.63 -13.67 7.71
N GLY A 396 10.14 -13.18 6.56
CA GLY A 396 10.86 -13.96 5.55
C GLY A 396 11.99 -14.82 6.13
N TRP A 397 12.49 -14.48 7.33
CA TRP A 397 13.38 -15.31 8.16
C TRP A 397 13.02 -16.80 8.17
N VAL A 398 11.73 -17.15 8.25
CA VAL A 398 11.30 -18.57 8.25
C VAL A 398 11.79 -19.29 7.00
N TYR A 399 11.62 -18.66 5.84
CA TYR A 399 12.03 -19.25 4.57
C TYR A 399 13.55 -19.15 4.34
N GLU A 400 14.16 -18.06 4.80
CA GLU A 400 15.59 -17.81 4.60
C GLU A 400 16.49 -18.67 5.50
N THR A 401 16.01 -19.08 6.67
CA THR A 401 16.85 -19.74 7.69
C THR A 401 16.43 -21.16 8.04
N GLN A 402 15.18 -21.55 7.77
CA GLN A 402 14.68 -22.90 8.04
C GLN A 402 14.71 -23.76 6.77
N PRO A 403 14.65 -25.10 6.89
CA PRO A 403 14.60 -25.97 5.72
C PRO A 403 13.39 -25.66 4.82
N LYS A 404 13.65 -25.24 3.57
CA LYS A 404 12.61 -24.89 2.58
C LYS A 404 11.66 -26.04 2.26
N THR A 405 12.14 -27.28 2.31
CA THR A 405 11.32 -28.50 2.14
C THR A 405 10.23 -28.65 3.22
N GLN A 406 10.37 -27.95 4.34
CA GLN A 406 9.40 -27.91 5.44
C GLN A 406 8.84 -26.49 5.63
N PHE A 407 8.89 -25.64 4.60
CA PHE A 407 8.53 -24.22 4.72
C PHE A 407 7.15 -24.04 5.35
N PHE A 408 6.12 -24.72 4.84
CA PHE A 408 4.76 -24.59 5.38
C PHE A 408 4.67 -24.98 6.86
N HIS A 409 5.28 -26.09 7.25
CA HIS A 409 5.33 -26.51 8.66
C HIS A 409 6.03 -25.49 9.56
N ASN A 410 7.18 -24.96 9.12
CA ASN A 410 7.93 -23.96 9.88
C ASN A 410 7.19 -22.62 9.95
N GLN A 411 6.47 -22.25 8.89
CA GLN A 411 5.62 -21.06 8.81
C GLN A 411 4.44 -21.20 9.78
N ASP A 412 3.71 -22.32 9.73
CA ASP A 412 2.62 -22.62 10.67
C ASP A 412 3.12 -22.56 12.12
N LYS A 413 4.25 -23.21 12.43
CA LYS A 413 4.88 -23.17 13.75
C LYS A 413 5.20 -21.74 14.21
N PHE A 414 5.80 -20.93 13.33
CA PHE A 414 6.15 -19.54 13.67
C PHE A 414 4.89 -18.74 14.02
N TRP A 415 3.87 -18.76 13.17
CA TRP A 415 2.66 -17.97 13.37
C TRP A 415 1.78 -18.48 14.51
N LEU A 416 1.74 -19.79 14.77
CA LEU A 416 1.07 -20.36 15.95
C LEU A 416 1.70 -19.91 17.27
N LEU A 417 3.01 -19.64 17.31
CA LEU A 417 3.65 -19.08 18.51
C LEU A 417 3.22 -17.63 18.78
N LEU A 418 2.86 -16.87 17.74
CA LEU A 418 2.43 -15.47 17.83
C LEU A 418 0.92 -15.36 18.10
N GLU A 419 0.12 -16.30 17.59
CA GLU A 419 -1.35 -16.33 17.63
C GLU A 419 -1.97 -15.91 18.98
N PRO A 420 -1.49 -16.38 20.16
CA PRO A 420 -2.08 -15.98 21.46
C PRO A 420 -2.03 -14.49 21.77
N TYR A 421 -1.18 -13.73 21.07
CA TYR A 421 -0.99 -12.29 21.28
C TYR A 421 -1.59 -11.43 20.17
N CYS A 422 -2.08 -12.07 19.10
CA CYS A 422 -2.63 -11.41 17.92
C CYS A 422 -4.09 -11.02 18.11
N PRO A 423 -4.56 -9.95 17.43
CA PRO A 423 -5.95 -9.55 17.49
C PRO A 423 -6.80 -10.41 16.54
N VAL A 424 -7.61 -11.34 17.06
CA VAL A 424 -8.41 -12.33 16.29
C VAL A 424 -9.29 -11.68 15.20
N GLY A 425 -8.97 -11.82 13.91
CA GLY A 425 -9.81 -11.29 12.82
C GLY A 425 -11.15 -12.01 12.67
N GLU A 426 -12.22 -11.27 12.35
CA GLU A 426 -13.50 -11.85 11.96
C GLU A 426 -13.62 -11.95 10.42
N PRO A 427 -14.42 -12.87 9.87
CA PRO A 427 -14.72 -12.90 8.44
C PRO A 427 -15.32 -11.57 7.96
N HIS A 428 -14.75 -11.00 6.89
CA HIS A 428 -15.02 -9.62 6.47
C HIS A 428 -16.28 -9.46 5.60
N ALA A 429 -16.70 -10.51 4.89
CA ALA A 429 -17.85 -10.44 3.98
C ALA A 429 -18.51 -11.81 3.74
N LEU A 430 -19.80 -11.78 3.43
CA LEU A 430 -20.57 -12.93 2.96
C LEU A 430 -20.97 -12.75 1.48
N PRO A 431 -21.09 -13.83 0.69
CA PRO A 431 -20.79 -15.22 1.06
C PRO A 431 -19.29 -15.45 1.22
N MET A 432 -18.90 -16.29 2.18
CA MET A 432 -17.53 -16.73 2.34
C MET A 432 -17.32 -17.98 1.48
N VAL A 433 -16.41 -17.90 0.51
CA VAL A 433 -16.06 -19.02 -0.39
C VAL A 433 -14.55 -19.20 -0.36
N SER A 434 -14.10 -20.45 -0.25
CA SER A 434 -12.69 -20.79 -0.29
C SER A 434 -12.48 -22.21 -0.80
N SER A 435 -11.48 -22.38 -1.65
CA SER A 435 -10.90 -23.69 -1.98
C SER A 435 -9.71 -24.06 -1.09
N PHE A 436 -9.36 -23.18 -0.14
CA PHE A 436 -8.15 -23.21 0.67
C PHE A 436 -6.83 -23.15 -0.14
N SER A 437 -6.90 -22.72 -1.40
CA SER A 437 -5.73 -22.44 -2.21
C SER A 437 -4.75 -21.52 -1.49
N ARG A 438 -3.50 -21.93 -1.35
CA ARG A 438 -2.43 -21.05 -0.84
C ARG A 438 -1.85 -20.15 -1.94
N GLY A 439 -2.34 -20.28 -3.16
CA GLY A 439 -1.80 -19.62 -4.35
C GLY A 439 -0.62 -20.37 -4.95
N CYS A 440 -0.43 -21.66 -4.65
CA CYS A 440 0.60 -22.49 -5.25
C CYS A 440 0.30 -23.99 -5.10
N GLY A 441 0.99 -24.82 -5.87
CA GLY A 441 1.00 -26.27 -5.70
C GLY A 441 1.70 -27.02 -6.83
N GLU A 442 1.80 -28.35 -6.71
CA GLU A 442 2.41 -29.22 -7.73
C GLU A 442 1.43 -29.72 -8.80
N MET A 443 0.14 -29.52 -8.54
CA MET A 443 -0.98 -29.88 -9.40
C MET A 443 -2.06 -28.80 -9.27
N MET A 444 -2.92 -28.67 -10.28
CA MET A 444 -4.09 -27.80 -10.21
C MET A 444 -5.35 -28.62 -10.50
N PHE A 445 -6.40 -28.38 -9.71
CA PHE A 445 -7.68 -29.06 -9.81
C PHE A 445 -8.80 -28.06 -10.01
N VAL A 446 -9.79 -28.41 -10.82
CA VAL A 446 -11.06 -27.69 -11.00
C VAL A 446 -12.17 -28.72 -10.79
N ASP A 447 -13.04 -28.49 -9.80
CA ASP A 447 -14.10 -29.42 -9.39
C ASP A 447 -13.61 -30.85 -9.18
N GLY A 448 -12.44 -30.98 -8.54
CA GLY A 448 -11.76 -32.26 -8.27
C GLY A 448 -11.09 -32.91 -9.49
N VAL A 449 -11.18 -32.31 -10.68
CA VAL A 449 -10.53 -32.81 -11.91
C VAL A 449 -9.17 -32.17 -12.08
N LEU A 450 -8.13 -32.99 -12.28
CA LEU A 450 -6.77 -32.51 -12.57
C LEU A 450 -6.73 -31.75 -13.91
N VAL A 451 -6.36 -30.47 -13.89
CA VAL A 451 -6.24 -29.61 -15.08
C VAL A 451 -4.81 -29.18 -15.39
N HIS A 452 -3.90 -29.29 -14.42
CA HIS A 452 -2.48 -29.01 -14.62
C HIS A 452 -1.61 -29.95 -13.79
N LEU A 453 -0.60 -30.52 -14.42
CA LEU A 453 0.46 -31.30 -13.78
C LEU A 453 1.76 -30.51 -13.88
N GLY A 454 2.34 -30.13 -12.74
CA GLY A 454 3.51 -29.28 -12.67
C GLY A 454 3.37 -28.19 -11.59
N HIS A 455 4.51 -27.70 -11.12
CA HIS A 455 4.53 -26.63 -10.13
C HIS A 455 3.93 -25.35 -10.71
N TRP A 456 3.06 -24.72 -9.93
CA TRP A 456 2.53 -23.40 -10.22
C TRP A 456 2.50 -22.56 -8.95
N SER A 457 2.71 -21.26 -9.12
CA SER A 457 2.62 -20.22 -8.09
C SER A 457 1.92 -19.02 -8.69
N ASN A 458 0.88 -18.55 -8.02
CA ASN A 458 0.26 -17.26 -8.27
C ASN A 458 -0.46 -16.80 -7.00
N LEU A 459 0.15 -15.86 -6.27
CA LEU A 459 -0.40 -15.34 -5.02
C LEU A 459 -1.78 -14.67 -5.20
N SER A 460 -2.10 -14.17 -6.41
CA SER A 460 -3.44 -13.66 -6.71
C SER A 460 -4.53 -14.73 -6.60
N ALA A 461 -4.17 -16.01 -6.75
CA ALA A 461 -5.05 -17.17 -6.61
C ALA A 461 -5.10 -17.73 -5.17
N GLN A 462 -4.47 -17.07 -4.20
CA GLN A 462 -4.59 -17.44 -2.80
C GLN A 462 -6.01 -17.14 -2.28
N ASP A 463 -6.67 -18.13 -1.70
CA ASP A 463 -7.98 -18.01 -1.08
C ASP A 463 -7.88 -17.83 0.44
N LEU A 464 -9.04 -17.52 1.06
CA LEU A 464 -9.18 -17.44 2.51
C LEU A 464 -8.70 -18.73 3.17
N GLN A 465 -7.72 -18.64 4.05
CA GLN A 465 -7.23 -19.78 4.82
C GLN A 465 -8.04 -19.97 6.11
N PRO A 466 -8.12 -21.20 6.64
CA PRO A 466 -8.74 -21.41 7.93
C PRO A 466 -7.98 -20.68 9.04
N SER A 467 -8.74 -20.13 9.98
CA SER A 467 -8.18 -19.60 11.23
C SER A 467 -8.23 -20.70 12.28
N PHE A 468 -7.09 -21.34 12.54
CA PHE A 468 -6.98 -22.30 13.64
C PHE A 468 -6.59 -21.57 14.90
N PHE A 469 -7.57 -21.36 15.79
CA PHE A 469 -7.26 -20.90 17.14
C PHE A 469 -6.99 -22.11 18.03
N SER A 470 -5.91 -22.07 18.79
CA SER A 470 -5.48 -23.17 19.68
C SER A 470 -6.58 -23.65 20.65
N THR A 471 -7.59 -22.82 20.91
CA THR A 471 -8.78 -23.17 21.70
C THR A 471 -9.74 -24.16 21.02
N MET A 472 -9.72 -24.31 19.69
CA MET A 472 -10.62 -25.21 18.95
C MET A 472 -10.08 -26.66 18.81
N LEU A 473 -8.79 -26.89 19.06
CA LEU A 473 -8.12 -28.18 18.86
C LEU A 473 -7.81 -28.93 20.17
N ARG A 474 -8.72 -28.89 21.16
CA ARG A 474 -8.58 -29.74 22.36
C ARG A 474 -8.81 -31.24 22.10
N ASN A 475 -9.25 -31.61 20.90
CA ASN A 475 -9.48 -32.98 20.49
C ASN A 475 -8.72 -33.24 19.18
N ASP A 476 -7.95 -34.32 19.12
CA ASP A 476 -7.21 -34.83 17.95
C ASP A 476 -8.15 -35.18 16.78
N VAL A 477 -8.74 -34.18 16.11
CA VAL A 477 -9.59 -34.37 14.94
C VAL A 477 -8.74 -34.23 13.69
N LYS A 478 -8.40 -35.36 13.07
CA LYS A 478 -7.85 -35.40 11.71
C LYS A 478 -8.97 -35.13 10.71
N VAL A 479 -8.95 -33.96 10.07
CA VAL A 479 -9.85 -33.64 8.95
C VAL A 479 -9.09 -33.85 7.65
N TYR A 480 -9.49 -34.85 6.87
CA TYR A 480 -9.00 -35.05 5.51
C TYR A 480 -9.91 -34.30 4.55
N LEU A 481 -9.44 -33.19 3.98
CA LEU A 481 -10.13 -32.53 2.87
C LEU A 481 -9.62 -33.08 1.55
N GLN A 482 -10.53 -33.66 0.77
CA GLN A 482 -10.27 -34.04 -0.61
C GLN A 482 -10.26 -32.75 -1.45
N VAL A 483 -9.13 -32.48 -2.12
CA VAL A 483 -8.90 -31.23 -2.89
C VAL A 483 -9.98 -31.08 -3.97
N TRP A 484 -10.86 -30.08 -3.81
CA TRP A 484 -11.98 -29.82 -4.71
C TRP A 484 -11.68 -28.65 -5.70
N GLY A 485 -10.79 -27.73 -5.31
CA GLY A 485 -10.23 -26.66 -6.13
C GLY A 485 -8.75 -26.45 -5.82
N SER A 486 -8.03 -25.70 -6.66
CA SER A 486 -6.56 -25.54 -6.70
C SER A 486 -5.81 -25.89 -5.40
N SER A 487 -5.09 -27.03 -5.46
CA SER A 487 -4.06 -27.62 -4.55
C SER A 487 -3.86 -27.12 -3.12
N GLY A 488 -4.93 -26.76 -2.41
CA GLY A 488 -4.93 -26.70 -0.95
C GLY A 488 -5.19 -28.07 -0.35
N GLU A 489 -4.18 -28.69 0.27
CA GLU A 489 -4.40 -29.77 1.24
C GLU A 489 -4.56 -29.16 2.63
N LEU A 490 -5.66 -29.50 3.32
CA LEU A 490 -5.77 -29.28 4.75
C LEU A 490 -5.22 -30.51 5.47
N LEU A 491 -3.99 -30.42 5.97
CA LEU A 491 -3.45 -31.37 6.92
C LEU A 491 -3.49 -30.73 8.30
N CYS A 492 -4.52 -31.08 9.10
CA CYS A 492 -4.54 -30.82 10.53
C CYS A 492 -3.84 -31.97 11.28
#